data_AF-A0A1S2EX32-F1
#
_entry.id   AF-A0A1S2EX32-F1
#
_cell.length_a   1.000
_cell.length_b   1.000
_cell.length_c   1.000
_cell.angle_alpha   90.00
_cell.angle_beta   90.00
_cell.angle_gamma   90.00
#
_symmetry.space_group_name_H-M   'P 1'
#
loop_
_entity.id
_entity.type
_entity.pdbx_description
1 polymer ?
#
loop_
_entity_poly.entity_id
_entity_poly.type
_entity_poly.pdbx_seq_one_letter_code
_entity_poly.pdbx_strand_id
1 'polypeptide(L)'
;MNHIQNMSMRLNQLSGQLTTAAQNGGMNEVGMIASQLSQFQAELQSAQAGVTPETSSAVRQELVNCRMVLHGMMNAVQDIRTAIAEQYRQVLGENKTAFEQMDETTQQSEYAEAYRHRQLFQQMDQVSQQLHQLDGTMLDAGYQMERGQVAGDSLNGAVTIEGLTSGTDDNGSLM
;
A
#
# COMPACT_ATOMS: atom_id res chain seq x y z
N MET A 1 -6.11 1.43 22.54
CA MET A 1 -6.45 1.14 21.14
C MET A 1 -5.17 1.31 20.33
N ASN A 2 -4.71 0.27 19.63
CA ASN A 2 -3.38 0.27 19.00
C ASN A 2 -3.38 1.21 17.77
N HIS A 3 -2.29 1.93 17.50
CA HIS A 3 -2.19 2.85 16.34
C HIS A 3 -2.51 2.15 15.02
N ILE A 4 -2.10 0.89 14.86
CA ILE A 4 -2.31 0.12 13.63
C ILE A 4 -3.78 -0.35 13.49
N GLN A 5 -4.50 -0.55 14.60
CA GLN A 5 -5.94 -0.79 14.56
C GLN A 5 -6.72 0.43 14.07
N ASN A 6 -6.30 1.63 14.50
CA ASN A 6 -6.87 2.86 13.99
C ASN A 6 -6.62 3.02 12.49
N MET A 7 -5.43 2.62 12.02
CA MET A 7 -5.12 2.64 10.60
C MET A 7 -6.05 1.73 9.78
N SER A 8 -6.29 0.49 10.24
CA SER A 8 -7.20 -0.45 9.57
C SER A 8 -8.62 0.11 9.42
N MET A 9 -9.16 0.72 10.48
CA MET A 9 -10.48 1.36 10.42
C MET A 9 -10.53 2.52 9.43
N ARG A 10 -9.50 3.37 9.42
CA ARG A 10 -9.42 4.51 8.49
C ARG A 10 -9.27 4.05 7.04
N LEU A 11 -8.50 2.99 6.77
CA LEU A 11 -8.38 2.41 5.42
C LEU A 11 -9.73 1.89 4.91
N ASN A 12 -10.49 1.19 5.77
CA ASN A 12 -11.83 0.74 5.40
C ASN A 12 -12.76 1.92 5.07
N GLN A 13 -12.71 2.99 5.87
CA GLN A 13 -13.48 4.19 5.61
C GLN A 13 -13.09 4.85 4.29
N LEU A 14 -11.78 4.95 4.00
CA LEU A 14 -11.27 5.51 2.75
C LEU A 14 -11.66 4.66 1.54
N SER A 15 -11.68 3.34 1.67
CA SER A 15 -12.14 2.44 0.62
C SER A 15 -13.59 2.74 0.21
N GLY A 16 -14.47 2.97 1.18
CA GLY A 16 -15.87 3.35 0.91
C GLY A 16 -16.00 4.74 0.28
N GLN A 17 -15.20 5.71 0.77
CA GLN A 17 -15.17 7.06 0.25
C GLN A 17 -14.64 7.13 -1.19
N LEU A 18 -13.62 6.35 -1.53
CA LEU A 18 -13.03 6.30 -2.86
C LEU A 18 -14.05 5.89 -3.92
N THR A 19 -14.83 4.84 -3.64
CA THR A 19 -15.86 4.36 -4.55
C THR A 19 -16.92 5.44 -4.79
N THR A 20 -17.33 6.13 -3.73
CA THR A 20 -18.33 7.20 -3.80
C THR A 20 -17.79 8.44 -4.54
N ALA A 21 -16.56 8.86 -4.23
CA ALA A 21 -15.91 10.01 -4.84
C ALA A 21 -15.73 9.82 -6.34
N ALA A 22 -15.32 8.63 -6.76
CA ALA A 22 -15.17 8.30 -8.18
C ALA A 22 -16.49 8.35 -8.95
N GLN A 23 -17.57 7.76 -8.39
CA GLN A 23 -18.88 7.75 -9.03
C GLN A 23 -19.47 9.16 -9.20
N ASN A 24 -19.20 10.05 -8.25
CA ASN A 24 -19.69 11.43 -8.29
C ASN A 24 -18.76 12.39 -9.07
N GLY A 25 -17.62 11.91 -9.57
CA GLY A 25 -16.61 12.77 -10.22
C GLY A 25 -15.93 13.74 -9.25
N GLY A 26 -15.90 13.42 -7.95
CA GLY A 26 -15.35 14.24 -6.87
C GLY A 26 -13.81 14.27 -6.88
N MET A 27 -13.22 15.09 -7.76
CA MET A 27 -11.76 15.23 -7.88
C MET A 27 -11.11 15.72 -6.58
N ASN A 28 -11.78 16.60 -5.82
CA ASN A 28 -11.26 17.09 -4.55
C ASN A 28 -11.19 15.97 -3.50
N GLU A 29 -12.24 15.14 -3.45
CA GLU A 29 -12.33 13.99 -2.57
C GLU A 29 -11.26 12.95 -2.88
N VAL A 30 -11.02 12.67 -4.17
CA VAL A 30 -9.95 11.77 -4.61
C VAL A 30 -8.58 12.31 -4.23
N GLY A 31 -8.33 13.61 -4.40
CA GLY A 31 -7.09 14.26 -3.96
C GLY A 31 -6.88 14.21 -2.44
N MET A 32 -7.95 14.33 -1.64
CA MET A 32 -7.89 14.16 -0.19
C MET A 32 -7.56 12.72 0.20
N ILE A 33 -8.16 11.74 -0.47
CA ILE A 33 -7.88 10.32 -0.25
C ILE A 33 -6.40 10.03 -0.54
N ALA A 34 -5.88 10.54 -1.66
CA ALA A 34 -4.47 10.39 -2.00
C ALA A 34 -3.55 10.99 -0.92
N SER A 35 -3.89 12.18 -0.42
CA SER A 35 -3.14 12.83 0.65
C SER A 35 -3.16 12.03 1.96
N GLN A 36 -4.31 11.44 2.29
CA GLN A 36 -4.46 10.61 3.48
C GLN A 36 -3.71 9.30 3.35
N LEU A 37 -3.71 8.65 2.17
CA LEU A 37 -2.91 7.45 1.89
C LEU A 37 -1.41 7.68 2.12
N SER A 38 -0.87 8.83 1.70
CA SER A 38 0.52 9.20 1.99
C SER A 38 0.81 9.33 3.50
N GLN A 39 -0.15 9.82 4.28
CA GLN A 39 0.04 9.98 5.74
C GLN A 39 0.16 8.63 6.46
N PHE A 40 -0.51 7.58 5.98
CA PHE A 40 -0.37 6.24 6.57
C PHE A 40 1.07 5.73 6.55
N GLN A 41 1.88 6.15 5.58
CA GLN A 41 3.27 5.72 5.51
C GLN A 41 4.08 6.26 6.71
N ALA A 42 3.89 7.53 7.05
CA ALA A 42 4.54 8.15 8.21
C ALA A 42 4.00 7.59 9.54
N GLU A 43 2.69 7.34 9.61
CA GLU A 43 2.05 6.72 10.77
C GLU A 43 2.57 5.29 11.00
N LEU A 44 2.75 4.51 9.93
CA LEU A 44 3.28 3.14 10.00
C LEU A 44 4.72 3.10 10.53
N GLN A 45 5.58 4.01 10.06
CA GLN A 45 6.94 4.14 10.56
C GLN A 45 6.96 4.48 12.06
N SER A 46 6.09 5.40 12.48
CA SER A 46 5.95 5.77 13.90
C SER A 46 5.43 4.60 14.74
N ALA A 47 4.46 3.84 14.21
CA ALA A 47 3.91 2.69 14.89
C ALA A 47 4.92 1.54 15.05
N GLN A 48 5.81 1.34 14.08
CA GLN A 48 6.90 0.35 14.16
C GLN A 48 7.81 0.59 15.36
N ALA A 49 8.17 1.85 15.64
CA ALA A 49 9.06 2.20 16.75
C ALA A 49 8.46 1.87 18.13
N GLY A 50 7.13 1.76 18.25
CA GLY A 50 6.42 1.45 19.49
C GLY A 50 6.08 -0.04 19.68
N VAL A 51 6.46 -0.92 18.75
CA VAL A 51 6.14 -2.35 18.84
C VAL A 51 7.06 -3.05 19.84
N THR A 52 6.46 -3.83 20.74
CA THR A 52 7.16 -4.70 21.69
C THR A 52 7.03 -6.18 21.29
N PRO A 53 7.87 -7.09 21.81
CA PRO A 53 7.75 -8.53 21.54
C PRO A 53 6.35 -9.10 21.85
N GLU A 54 5.71 -8.61 22.92
CA GLU A 54 4.38 -9.05 23.38
C GLU A 54 3.25 -8.57 22.46
N THR A 55 3.45 -7.42 21.79
CA THR A 55 2.44 -6.80 20.91
C THR A 55 2.67 -7.10 19.43
N SER A 56 3.87 -7.58 19.06
CA SER A 56 4.29 -7.88 17.68
C SER A 56 3.33 -8.80 16.93
N SER A 57 2.86 -9.89 17.55
CA SER A 57 1.94 -10.84 16.90
C SER A 57 0.60 -10.17 16.53
N ALA A 58 0.00 -9.45 17.48
CA ALA A 58 -1.24 -8.71 17.25
C ALA A 58 -1.06 -7.63 16.18
N VAL A 59 0.05 -6.89 16.24
CA VAL A 59 0.37 -5.87 15.24
C VAL A 59 0.53 -6.47 13.84
N ARG A 60 1.22 -7.61 13.69
CA ARG A 60 1.37 -8.29 12.39
C ARG A 60 0.02 -8.72 11.82
N GLN A 61 -0.88 -9.24 12.65
CA GLN A 61 -2.22 -9.58 12.20
C GLN A 61 -2.99 -8.33 11.70
N GLU A 62 -2.85 -7.20 12.38
CA GLU A 62 -3.48 -5.96 11.92
C GLU A 62 -2.85 -5.42 10.62
N LEU A 63 -1.55 -5.58 10.41
CA LEU A 63 -0.92 -5.27 9.12
C LEU A 63 -1.46 -6.15 7.99
N VAL A 64 -1.68 -7.44 8.24
CA VAL A 64 -2.34 -8.33 7.27
C VAL A 64 -3.75 -7.83 6.96
N ASN A 65 -4.52 -7.43 7.97
CA ASN A 65 -5.86 -6.86 7.78
C ASN A 65 -5.82 -5.59 6.92
N CYS A 66 -4.92 -4.66 7.23
CA CYS A 66 -4.72 -3.45 6.43
C CYS A 66 -4.41 -3.78 4.96
N ARG A 67 -3.53 -4.75 4.72
CA ARG A 67 -3.16 -5.15 3.35
C ARG A 67 -4.31 -5.78 2.58
N MET A 68 -5.16 -6.58 3.23
CA MET A 68 -6.40 -7.08 2.59
C MET A 68 -7.30 -5.93 2.14
N VAL A 69 -7.45 -4.89 2.96
CA VAL A 69 -8.23 -3.69 2.60
C VAL A 69 -7.56 -2.94 1.44
N LEU A 70 -6.23 -2.79 1.46
CA LEU A 70 -5.49 -2.14 0.38
C LEU A 70 -5.68 -2.86 -0.96
N HIS A 71 -5.63 -4.20 -0.98
CA HIS A 71 -5.90 -4.96 -2.19
C HIS A 71 -7.34 -4.75 -2.70
N GLY A 72 -8.32 -4.68 -1.80
CA GLY A 72 -9.68 -4.29 -2.15
C GLY A 72 -9.76 -2.91 -2.79
N MET A 73 -9.05 -1.93 -2.22
CA MET A 73 -8.96 -0.58 -2.79
C MET A 73 -8.28 -0.57 -4.16
N MET A 74 -7.20 -1.35 -4.36
CA MET A 74 -6.51 -1.45 -5.65
C MET A 74 -7.46 -1.96 -6.76
N ASN A 75 -8.25 -2.99 -6.45
CA ASN A 75 -9.26 -3.50 -7.38
C ASN A 75 -10.30 -2.43 -7.70
N ALA A 76 -10.81 -1.73 -6.68
CA ALA A 76 -11.75 -0.63 -6.88
C ALA A 76 -11.17 0.49 -7.76
N VAL A 77 -9.92 0.90 -7.53
CA VAL A 77 -9.22 1.88 -8.38
C VAL A 77 -9.14 1.38 -9.82
N GLN A 78 -8.81 0.12 -10.05
CA GLN A 78 -8.72 -0.46 -11.39
C GLN A 78 -10.08 -0.43 -12.11
N ASP A 79 -11.15 -0.80 -11.42
CA ASP A 79 -12.51 -0.77 -11.97
C ASP A 79 -12.93 0.67 -12.31
N ILE A 80 -12.68 1.60 -11.40
CA ILE A 80 -12.94 3.04 -11.59
C ILE A 80 -12.17 3.58 -12.79
N ARG A 81 -10.88 3.30 -12.90
CA ARG A 81 -10.04 3.74 -14.02
C ARG A 81 -10.54 3.20 -15.35
N THR A 82 -10.97 1.95 -15.37
CA THR A 82 -11.55 1.31 -16.56
C THR A 82 -12.84 2.03 -16.97
N ALA A 83 -13.72 2.32 -16.01
CA ALA A 83 -14.96 3.05 -16.26
C ALA A 83 -14.70 4.48 -16.77
N ILE A 84 -13.77 5.23 -16.15
CA ILE A 84 -13.41 6.59 -16.57
C ILE A 84 -12.80 6.59 -17.97
N ALA A 85 -11.91 5.63 -18.26
CA ALA A 85 -11.29 5.52 -19.58
C ALA A 85 -12.33 5.24 -20.67
N GLU A 86 -13.35 4.43 -20.36
CA GLU A 86 -14.44 4.16 -21.28
C GLU A 86 -15.33 5.39 -21.48
N GLN A 87 -15.69 6.10 -20.41
CA GLN A 87 -16.43 7.38 -20.50
C GLN A 87 -15.65 8.41 -21.32
N TYR A 88 -14.33 8.55 -21.09
CA TYR A 88 -13.46 9.43 -21.87
C TYR A 88 -13.49 9.10 -23.37
N ARG A 89 -13.42 7.81 -23.73
CA ARG A 89 -13.54 7.39 -25.15
C ARG A 89 -14.91 7.69 -25.73
N GLN A 90 -15.98 7.47 -24.97
CA GLN A 90 -17.36 7.72 -25.42
C GLN A 90 -17.61 9.21 -25.66
N VAL A 91 -17.15 10.08 -24.75
CA VAL A 91 -17.33 11.53 -24.88
C VAL A 91 -16.56 12.09 -26.08
N LEU A 92 -15.33 11.61 -26.31
CA LEU A 92 -14.50 12.13 -27.40
C LEU A 92 -14.80 11.49 -28.76
N GLY A 93 -15.14 10.21 -28.80
CA GLY A 93 -15.33 9.46 -30.04
C GLY A 93 -14.20 9.70 -31.03
N GLU A 94 -14.55 10.14 -32.24
CA GLU A 94 -13.60 10.45 -33.32
C GLU A 94 -12.73 11.70 -33.05
N ASN A 95 -13.17 12.59 -32.16
CA ASN A 95 -12.47 13.84 -31.83
C ASN A 95 -11.30 13.63 -30.87
N LYS A 96 -11.03 12.40 -30.39
CA LYS A 96 -9.97 12.12 -29.41
C LYS A 96 -8.61 12.66 -29.84
N THR A 97 -8.21 12.40 -31.08
CA THR A 97 -6.90 12.84 -31.60
C THR A 97 -6.81 14.37 -31.67
N ALA A 98 -7.89 15.03 -32.09
CA ALA A 98 -7.93 16.49 -32.15
C ALA A 98 -7.85 17.09 -30.73
N PHE A 99 -8.64 16.56 -29.79
CA PHE A 99 -8.60 16.96 -28.39
C PHE A 99 -7.19 16.82 -27.78
N GLU A 100 -6.52 15.68 -27.99
CA GLU A 100 -5.20 15.42 -27.41
C GLU A 100 -4.09 16.33 -27.97
N GLN A 101 -4.31 16.98 -29.11
CA GLN A 101 -3.39 17.94 -29.73
C GLN A 101 -3.69 19.40 -29.35
N MET A 102 -4.86 19.68 -28.79
CA MET A 102 -5.21 21.02 -28.29
C MET A 102 -4.40 21.36 -27.04
N ASP A 103 -4.21 22.66 -26.78
CA ASP A 103 -3.67 23.13 -25.51
C ASP A 103 -4.69 22.92 -24.38
N GLU A 104 -4.20 22.95 -23.14
CA GLU A 104 -4.98 22.62 -21.96
C GLU A 104 -6.16 23.58 -21.72
N THR A 105 -6.00 24.87 -22.06
CA THR A 105 -7.05 25.87 -21.90
C THR A 105 -8.21 25.58 -22.85
N THR A 106 -7.89 25.27 -24.10
CA THR A 106 -8.88 24.90 -25.12
C THR A 106 -9.55 23.57 -24.79
N GLN A 107 -8.79 22.57 -24.30
CA GLN A 107 -9.37 21.30 -23.81
C GLN A 107 -10.39 21.54 -22.69
N GLN A 108 -10.06 22.42 -21.73
CA GLN A 108 -10.93 22.72 -20.60
C GLN A 108 -12.20 23.47 -21.02
N SER A 109 -12.10 24.41 -21.96
CA SER A 109 -13.24 25.23 -22.39
C SER A 109 -14.16 24.52 -23.38
N GLU A 110 -13.61 23.83 -24.38
CA GLU A 110 -14.40 23.23 -25.46
C GLU A 110 -14.84 21.79 -25.14
N TYR A 111 -14.05 21.05 -24.37
CA TYR A 111 -14.28 19.64 -24.03
C TYR A 111 -14.23 19.40 -22.52
N ALA A 112 -14.94 20.25 -21.77
CA ALA A 112 -14.92 20.25 -20.29
C ALA A 112 -15.16 18.86 -19.68
N GLU A 113 -16.06 18.06 -20.24
CA GLU A 113 -16.35 16.72 -19.74
C GLU A 113 -15.20 15.73 -19.99
N ALA A 114 -14.67 15.66 -21.21
CA ALA A 114 -13.51 14.82 -21.52
C ALA A 114 -12.28 15.23 -20.71
N TYR A 115 -12.08 16.55 -20.54
CA TYR A 115 -11.01 17.08 -19.70
C TYR A 115 -11.15 16.62 -18.24
N ARG A 116 -12.35 16.67 -17.65
CA ARG A 116 -12.60 16.15 -16.30
C ARG A 116 -12.31 14.66 -16.17
N HIS A 117 -12.74 13.84 -17.14
CA HIS A 117 -12.42 12.40 -17.13
C HIS A 117 -10.92 12.15 -17.20
N ARG A 118 -10.18 12.90 -18.03
CA ARG A 118 -8.72 12.81 -18.10
C ARG A 118 -8.07 13.15 -16.77
N GLN A 119 -8.48 14.24 -16.13
CA GLN A 119 -7.96 14.66 -14.82
C GLN A 119 -8.24 13.61 -13.74
N LEU A 120 -9.47 13.10 -13.68
CA LEU A 120 -9.83 12.06 -12.72
C LEU A 120 -9.05 10.76 -12.95
N PHE A 121 -8.82 10.37 -14.21
CA PHE A 121 -7.99 9.21 -14.54
C PHE A 121 -6.55 9.37 -14.02
N GLN A 122 -5.96 10.56 -14.18
CA GLN A 122 -4.62 10.86 -13.67
C GLN A 122 -4.56 10.82 -12.14
N GLN A 123 -5.56 11.37 -11.45
CA GLN A 123 -5.64 11.30 -9.99
C GLN A 123 -5.78 9.86 -9.49
N MET A 124 -6.56 9.03 -10.19
CA MET A 124 -6.67 7.61 -9.85
C MET A 124 -5.38 6.83 -10.07
N ASP A 125 -4.56 7.24 -11.04
CA ASP A 125 -3.21 6.67 -11.21
C ASP A 125 -2.32 7.00 -10.00
N GLN A 126 -2.38 8.23 -9.48
CA GLN A 126 -1.67 8.62 -8.25
C GLN A 126 -2.13 7.82 -7.04
N VAL A 127 -3.45 7.65 -6.86
CA VAL A 127 -4.01 6.81 -5.79
C VAL A 127 -3.52 5.37 -5.92
N SER A 128 -3.52 4.81 -7.13
CA SER A 128 -3.02 3.45 -7.40
C SER A 128 -1.55 3.31 -6.99
N GLN A 129 -0.69 4.27 -7.35
CA GLN A 129 0.72 4.26 -6.99
C GLN A 129 0.92 4.31 -5.48
N GLN A 130 0.18 5.17 -4.78
CA GLN A 130 0.25 5.27 -3.31
C GLN A 130 -0.22 4.00 -2.61
N LEU A 131 -1.28 3.35 -3.09
CA LEU A 131 -1.74 2.07 -2.55
C LEU A 131 -0.64 1.00 -2.68
N HIS A 132 0.03 0.91 -3.83
CA HIS A 132 1.12 -0.06 -4.03
C HIS A 132 2.32 0.24 -3.13
N GLN A 133 2.69 1.52 -2.98
CA GLN A 133 3.78 1.92 -2.08
C GLN A 133 3.44 1.62 -0.61
N LEU A 134 2.19 1.84 -0.21
CA LEU A 134 1.74 1.56 1.16
C LEU A 134 1.69 0.05 1.43
N ASP A 135 1.21 -0.77 0.49
CA ASP A 135 1.25 -2.23 0.61
C ASP A 135 2.68 -2.75 0.76
N GLY A 136 3.62 -2.27 -0.07
CA GLY A 136 5.03 -2.59 0.06
C GLY A 136 5.62 -2.19 1.42
N THR A 137 5.31 -0.98 1.89
CA THR A 137 5.77 -0.51 3.21
C THR A 137 5.20 -1.36 4.35
N MET A 138 3.94 -1.79 4.27
CA MET A 138 3.32 -2.67 5.26
C MET A 138 3.93 -4.07 5.26
N LEU A 139 4.29 -4.60 4.09
CA LEU A 139 4.99 -5.87 3.97
C LEU A 139 6.36 -5.79 4.64
N ASP A 140 7.14 -4.76 4.33
CA ASP A 140 8.46 -4.53 4.93
C ASP A 140 8.37 -4.36 6.46
N ALA A 141 7.36 -3.61 6.92
CA ALA A 141 7.08 -3.44 8.34
C ALA A 141 6.84 -4.78 9.04
N GLY A 142 6.01 -5.65 8.45
CA GLY A 142 5.74 -6.98 8.97
C GLY A 142 7.00 -7.84 9.08
N TYR A 143 7.85 -7.83 8.05
CA TYR A 143 9.12 -8.57 8.05
C TYR A 143 10.12 -8.07 9.10
N GLN A 144 10.21 -6.75 9.31
CA GLN A 144 11.09 -6.20 10.34
C GLN A 144 10.63 -6.60 11.75
N MET A 145 9.33 -6.59 12.01
CA MET A 145 8.75 -7.01 13.29
C MET A 145 8.94 -8.50 13.58
N GLU A 146 8.92 -9.34 12.54
CA GLU A 146 9.22 -10.77 12.68
C GLU A 146 10.68 -11.02 13.07
N ARG A 147 11.63 -10.36 12.40
CA ARG A 147 13.07 -10.50 12.73
C ARG A 147 13.41 -9.99 14.14
N GLY A 148 12.77 -8.90 14.57
CA GLY A 148 12.94 -8.39 15.94
C GLY A 148 12.48 -9.38 17.02
N GLN A 149 11.44 -10.17 16.74
CA GLN A 149 10.98 -11.22 17.64
C GLN A 149 11.97 -12.40 17.72
N VAL A 150 12.50 -12.86 16.59
CA VAL A 150 13.45 -14.00 16.56
C VAL A 150 14.73 -13.67 17.32
N ALA A 151 15.23 -12.43 17.23
CA ALA A 151 16.40 -11.99 18.00
C ALA A 151 16.11 -11.89 19.52
N GLY A 152 14.89 -11.52 19.92
CA GLY A 152 14.48 -11.44 21.33
C GLY A 152 14.22 -12.81 21.97
N ASP A 153 13.68 -13.77 21.21
CA ASP A 153 13.38 -15.13 21.69
C ASP A 153 14.64 -16.02 21.74
N SER A 154 15.63 -15.77 20.87
CA SER A 154 16.90 -16.50 20.86
C SER A 154 17.80 -16.20 22.08
N LEU A 155 17.46 -15.21 22.91
CA LEU A 155 18.18 -14.93 24.18
C LEU A 155 17.64 -15.73 25.36
N ASN A 156 16.44 -16.33 25.27
CA ASN A 156 15.88 -17.23 26.28
C ASN A 156 16.05 -18.72 25.95
N GLY A 157 16.47 -19.03 24.72
CA GLY A 157 16.83 -20.38 24.27
C GLY A 157 18.33 -20.53 24.09
N ALA A 158 19.11 -20.44 25.18
CA ALA A 158 20.49 -20.90 25.15
C ALA A 158 20.52 -22.41 24.89
N VAL A 159 20.50 -22.80 23.62
CA VAL A 159 21.09 -24.08 23.23
C VAL A 159 22.58 -23.88 23.41
N THR A 160 23.14 -24.47 24.47
CA THR A 160 24.58 -24.63 24.62
C THR A 160 25.09 -25.37 23.39
N ILE A 161 25.69 -24.63 22.46
CA ILE A 161 26.52 -25.19 21.39
C ILE A 161 27.84 -25.61 22.05
N GLU A 162 27.81 -26.68 22.83
CA GLU A 162 28.99 -27.46 23.19
C GLU A 162 28.71 -28.88 22.72
N GLY A 163 29.18 -29.22 21.52
CA GLY A 163 29.04 -30.59 21.02
C GLY A 163 29.27 -30.82 19.53
N LEU A 164 29.56 -29.78 18.74
CA LEU A 164 29.88 -29.95 17.31
C LEU A 164 31.12 -29.15 16.97
N THR A 165 32.29 -29.79 17.15
CA THR A 165 33.46 -29.76 16.25
C THR A 165 34.72 -30.24 17.00
N SER A 166 34.98 -31.54 16.98
CA SER A 166 36.37 -32.00 16.89
C SER A 166 36.40 -33.38 16.26
N GLY A 167 36.28 -33.38 14.94
CA GLY A 167 36.76 -34.48 14.13
C GLY A 167 37.79 -33.90 13.18
N THR A 168 39.08 -34.18 13.41
CA THR A 168 40.02 -34.57 12.35
C THR A 168 41.26 -35.24 12.98
N ASP A 169 41.29 -36.56 12.81
CA ASP A 169 42.40 -37.39 12.35
C ASP A 169 43.74 -37.53 13.11
N ASP A 170 43.98 -38.80 13.49
CA ASP A 170 45.05 -39.67 12.98
C ASP A 170 46.49 -39.38 13.43
N ASN A 171 46.99 -40.22 14.34
CA ASN A 171 48.32 -40.80 14.16
C ASN A 171 48.48 -42.09 14.97
N GLY A 172 48.78 -43.19 14.28
CA GLY A 172 49.12 -44.46 14.89
C GLY A 172 50.44 -44.42 15.67
N SER A 173 50.57 -45.31 16.64
CA SER A 173 51.85 -45.95 16.93
C SER A 173 51.60 -47.31 17.55
N LEU A 174 52.01 -48.34 16.80
CA LEU A 174 52.33 -49.67 17.30
C LEU A 174 53.39 -49.56 18.41
N MET A 175 53.17 -50.27 19.52
CA MET A 175 54.09 -51.16 20.26
C MET A 175 53.42 -51.61 21.55
#